data_AF-A0A5E4PRX2-F1
#
_entry.id   AF-A0A5E4PRX2-F1
#
_cell.length_a   1.000
_cell.length_b   1.000
_cell.length_c   1.000
_cell.angle_alpha   90.00
_cell.angle_beta   90.00
_cell.angle_gamma   90.00
#
_symmetry.space_group_name_H-M   'P 1'
#
loop_
_entity.id
_entity.type
_entity.pdbx_description
1 polymer ?
#
loop_
_entity_poly.entity_id
_entity_poly.type
_entity_poly.pdbx_seq_one_letter_code
_entity_poly.pdbx_strand_id
1 'polypeptide(L)'
;MLERANGTNWNYAHLCLINAGGVRVPINPGNVTTEALLMAIPFENTVQVYDLKGEHILEALEFSLAVNQNNPTSFYSSRMLQLGDTLFDKKPNMAPNMFSPIENKSFTINYYNNKNFDIDMLSENRENLVILDTDYKIVQNHMRKYGTHFQDIDGRIQIVY
;
A
#
# COMPACT_ATOMS: atom_id res chain seq x y z
N MET A 1 -2.41 14.20 -7.15
CA MET A 1 -1.00 14.52 -7.44
C MET A 1 -0.24 14.68 -6.14
N LEU A 2 0.67 13.75 -5.86
CA LEU A 2 1.79 14.05 -5.00
C LEU A 2 2.72 14.95 -5.83
N GLU A 3 2.96 16.17 -5.39
CA GLU A 3 3.70 17.24 -6.09
C GLU A 3 5.18 16.93 -6.34
N ARG A 4 5.58 15.66 -6.21
CA ARG A 4 6.97 15.21 -6.13
C ARG A 4 7.44 14.41 -7.35
N ALA A 5 6.60 14.22 -8.35
CA ALA A 5 7.01 13.60 -9.61
C ALA A 5 8.14 14.44 -10.24
N ASN A 6 9.25 13.81 -10.62
CA ASN A 6 10.42 14.49 -11.17
C ASN A 6 10.87 13.84 -12.49
N GLY A 7 11.41 14.63 -13.41
CA GLY A 7 11.85 14.18 -14.73
C GLY A 7 10.71 13.66 -15.60
N THR A 8 10.91 12.50 -16.23
CA THR A 8 9.93 11.82 -17.09
C THR A 8 8.93 10.96 -16.31
N ASN A 9 9.00 10.93 -14.98
CA ASN A 9 8.16 10.08 -14.17
C ASN A 9 6.75 10.68 -14.06
N TRP A 10 5.75 9.89 -14.40
CA TRP A 10 4.33 10.25 -14.32
C TRP A 10 3.83 10.35 -12.87
N ASN A 11 4.54 9.75 -11.92
CA ASN A 11 4.26 9.81 -10.49
C ASN A 11 5.54 9.76 -9.65
N TYR A 12 5.45 10.20 -8.38
CA TYR A 12 6.59 10.21 -7.45
C TYR A 12 7.00 8.83 -6.93
N ALA A 13 6.05 7.93 -6.74
CA ALA A 13 6.36 6.52 -6.51
C ALA A 13 5.37 5.62 -7.23
N HIS A 14 5.79 4.38 -7.47
CA HIS A 14 5.14 3.46 -8.41
C HIS A 14 4.22 2.46 -7.71
N LEU A 15 4.49 2.14 -6.45
CA LEU A 15 3.80 1.11 -5.69
C LEU A 15 3.41 1.63 -4.30
N CYS A 16 2.24 1.25 -3.79
CA CYS A 16 1.80 1.49 -2.42
C CYS A 16 1.45 0.18 -1.72
N LEU A 17 1.97 0.02 -0.50
CA LEU A 17 1.82 -1.17 0.34
C LEU A 17 1.14 -0.83 1.67
N ILE A 18 0.13 -1.61 2.02
CA ILE A 18 -0.45 -1.67 3.37
C ILE A 18 -0.81 -3.12 3.69
N ASN A 19 -0.52 -3.60 4.89
CA ASN A 19 -0.92 -4.96 5.28
C ASN A 19 -2.39 -5.01 5.70
N ALA A 20 -3.04 -6.15 5.46
CA ALA A 20 -4.45 -6.37 5.77
C ALA A 20 -4.76 -6.18 7.26
N GLY A 21 -3.84 -6.55 8.16
CA GLY A 21 -4.00 -6.36 9.60
C GLY A 21 -4.11 -4.89 10.02
N GLY A 22 -3.70 -3.98 9.14
CA GLY A 22 -3.77 -2.56 9.34
C GLY A 22 -5.11 -1.90 9.07
N VAL A 23 -5.96 -2.57 8.29
CA VAL A 23 -7.34 -2.19 8.04
C VAL A 23 -8.23 -3.02 8.95
N ARG A 24 -8.98 -2.37 9.85
CA ARG A 24 -9.65 -3.04 10.96
C ARG A 24 -11.12 -3.30 10.73
N VAL A 25 -11.80 -2.40 10.05
CA VAL A 25 -13.22 -2.50 9.72
C VAL A 25 -13.47 -1.95 8.32
N PRO A 26 -14.48 -2.47 7.59
CA PRO A 26 -14.90 -1.88 6.33
C PRO A 26 -15.53 -0.50 6.57
N ILE A 27 -15.38 0.39 5.58
CA ILE A 27 -16.14 1.63 5.51
C ILE A 27 -17.36 1.37 4.64
N ASN A 28 -18.55 1.47 5.22
CA ASN A 28 -19.78 1.24 4.48
C ASN A 28 -20.03 2.32 3.42
N PRO A 29 -20.69 2.00 2.30
CA PRO A 29 -21.05 2.98 1.27
C PRO A 29 -21.88 4.12 1.87
N GLY A 30 -21.54 5.36 1.49
CA GLY A 30 -22.23 6.56 1.95
C GLY A 30 -21.27 7.69 2.28
N ASN A 31 -21.71 8.60 3.15
CA ASN A 31 -20.88 9.70 3.59
C ASN A 31 -19.74 9.19 4.49
N VAL A 32 -18.50 9.35 4.04
CA VAL A 32 -17.32 8.92 4.80
C VAL A 32 -16.96 9.99 5.82
N THR A 33 -17.09 9.67 7.10
CA THR A 33 -16.72 10.57 8.21
C THR A 33 -15.27 10.35 8.65
N THR A 34 -14.69 11.34 9.32
CA THR A 34 -13.38 11.18 9.98
C THR A 34 -13.40 10.01 10.97
N GLU A 35 -14.51 9.84 11.70
CA GLU A 35 -14.70 8.72 12.63
C GLU A 35 -14.63 7.37 11.91
N ALA A 36 -15.29 7.23 10.75
CA ALA A 36 -15.21 6.01 9.95
C ALA A 36 -13.77 5.69 9.50
N LEU A 37 -12.99 6.72 9.12
CA LEU A 37 -11.57 6.57 8.80
C LEU A 37 -10.75 6.14 10.02
N LEU A 38 -10.94 6.78 11.17
CA LEU A 38 -10.24 6.44 12.40
C LEU A 38 -10.61 5.04 12.91
N MET A 39 -11.84 4.57 12.69
CA MET A 39 -12.19 3.17 12.99
C MET A 39 -11.51 2.19 12.03
N ALA A 40 -11.47 2.51 10.74
CA ALA A 40 -10.88 1.65 9.72
C ALA A 40 -9.36 1.52 9.84
N ILE A 41 -8.65 2.62 10.13
CA ILE A 41 -7.18 2.70 10.26
C ILE A 41 -6.79 3.41 11.57
N PRO A 42 -6.97 2.76 12.73
CA PRO A 42 -6.93 3.42 14.06
C PRO A 42 -5.54 3.66 14.62
N PHE A 43 -4.49 3.30 13.89
CA PHE A 43 -3.14 3.22 14.44
C PHE A 43 -2.32 4.49 14.25
N GLU A 44 -2.86 5.46 13.50
CA GLU A 44 -2.20 6.74 13.18
C GLU A 44 -0.79 6.53 12.62
N ASN A 45 -0.65 5.55 11.73
CA ASN A 45 0.63 5.21 11.15
C ASN A 45 1.15 6.34 10.28
N THR A 46 2.46 6.48 10.17
CA THR A 46 3.05 7.40 9.20
C THR A 46 3.16 6.71 7.84
N VAL A 47 2.80 7.42 6.78
CA VAL A 47 3.10 6.95 5.42
C VAL A 47 4.55 7.31 5.10
N GLN A 48 5.31 6.33 4.64
CA GLN A 48 6.71 6.48 4.28
C GLN A 48 6.87 6.27 2.78
N VAL A 49 7.72 7.08 2.16
CA VAL A 49 8.14 6.94 0.76
C VAL A 49 9.62 6.68 0.75
N TYR A 50 10.07 5.69 0.02
CA TYR A 50 11.49 5.40 -0.10
C TYR A 50 11.77 4.68 -1.41
N ASP A 51 13.05 4.67 -1.78
CA ASP A 51 13.55 3.92 -2.90
C ASP A 51 13.85 2.50 -2.42
N LEU A 52 13.41 1.50 -3.18
CA LEU A 52 13.57 0.09 -2.85
C LEU A 52 13.86 -0.70 -4.12
N LYS A 53 14.84 -1.61 -4.05
CA LYS A 53 15.11 -2.53 -5.16
C LYS A 53 13.95 -3.51 -5.33
N GLY A 54 13.71 -3.93 -6.57
CA GLY A 54 12.63 -4.86 -6.90
C GLY A 54 12.73 -6.20 -6.16
N GLU A 55 13.94 -6.67 -5.87
CA GLU A 55 14.17 -7.91 -5.11
C GLU A 55 13.53 -7.86 -3.71
N HIS A 56 13.68 -6.74 -3.01
CA HIS A 56 13.09 -6.54 -1.68
C HIS A 56 11.57 -6.38 -1.73
N ILE A 57 11.01 -5.93 -2.86
CA ILE A 57 9.54 -5.96 -3.04
C ILE A 57 9.04 -7.41 -3.12
N LEU A 58 9.75 -8.28 -3.84
CA LEU A 58 9.41 -9.69 -3.94
C LEU A 58 9.53 -10.39 -2.59
N GLU A 59 10.62 -10.15 -1.86
CA GLU A 59 10.81 -10.69 -0.50
C GLU A 59 9.67 -10.26 0.45
N ALA A 60 9.20 -9.01 0.35
CA ALA A 60 8.07 -8.54 1.15
C ALA A 60 6.75 -9.24 0.77
N LEU A 61 6.53 -9.49 -0.52
CA LEU A 61 5.36 -10.24 -0.99
C LEU A 61 5.40 -11.69 -0.51
N GLU A 62 6.55 -12.37 -0.63
CA GLU A 62 6.75 -13.73 -0.12
C GLU A 62 6.51 -13.80 1.39
N PHE A 63 7.09 -12.88 2.16
CA PHE A 63 6.88 -12.79 3.60
C PHE A 63 5.41 -12.58 3.97
N SER A 64 4.68 -11.78 3.20
CA SER A 64 3.25 -11.50 3.44
C SER A 64 2.36 -12.74 3.34
N LEU A 65 2.81 -13.73 2.54
CA LEU A 65 2.14 -14.99 2.26
C LEU A 65 2.70 -16.17 3.06
N ALA A 66 3.88 -16.03 3.67
CA ALA A 66 4.58 -17.05 4.46
C ALA A 66 3.92 -17.28 5.84
N VAL A 67 2.65 -17.65 5.83
CA VAL A 67 1.83 -17.94 7.01
C VAL A 67 1.27 -19.36 6.91
N ASN A 68 1.39 -20.13 7.98
CA ASN A 68 0.84 -21.47 8.05
C ASN A 68 -0.68 -21.42 7.90
N GLN A 69 -1.19 -21.96 6.78
CA GLN A 69 -2.62 -22.08 6.54
C GLN A 69 -3.13 -23.42 7.07
N ASN A 70 -4.10 -23.37 7.98
CA ASN A 70 -4.71 -24.56 8.54
C ASN A 70 -5.90 -25.07 7.69
N ASN A 71 -6.35 -24.27 6.71
CA ASN A 71 -7.45 -24.61 5.82
C ASN A 71 -7.00 -24.44 4.36
N PRO A 72 -7.05 -25.50 3.53
CA PRO A 72 -6.64 -25.43 2.13
C PRO A 72 -7.59 -24.60 1.25
N THR A 73 -8.75 -24.19 1.75
CA THR A 73 -9.77 -23.44 0.98
C THR A 73 -9.90 -21.97 1.38
N SER A 74 -9.13 -21.51 2.37
CA SER A 74 -9.20 -20.13 2.83
C SER A 74 -7.82 -19.62 3.21
N PHE A 75 -7.47 -18.43 2.75
CA PHE A 75 -6.26 -17.75 3.15
C PHE A 75 -6.58 -16.63 4.16
N TYR A 76 -5.92 -16.65 5.32
CA TYR A 76 -5.99 -15.55 6.29
C TYR A 76 -4.59 -15.16 6.76
N SER A 77 -4.26 -13.88 6.60
CA SER A 77 -3.01 -13.30 7.07
C SER A 77 -3.18 -11.82 7.38
N SER A 78 -2.90 -11.41 8.61
CA SER A 78 -2.77 -10.00 8.97
C SER A 78 -1.54 -9.34 8.34
N ARG A 79 -0.61 -10.14 7.82
CA ARG A 79 0.60 -9.68 7.12
C ARG A 79 0.39 -9.52 5.61
N MET A 80 -0.73 -10.01 5.05
CA MET A 80 -1.00 -9.95 3.61
C MET A 80 -0.94 -8.51 3.12
N LEU A 81 -0.06 -8.24 2.17
CA LEU A 81 0.07 -6.92 1.59
C LEU A 81 -1.09 -6.67 0.62
N GLN A 82 -1.81 -5.57 0.83
CA GLN A 82 -2.69 -4.97 -0.15
C GLN A 82 -1.85 -4.03 -1.02
N LEU A 83 -2.09 -4.10 -2.32
CA LEU A 83 -1.36 -3.35 -3.33
C LEU A 83 -2.25 -2.24 -3.89
N GLY A 84 -1.73 -1.02 -3.84
CA GLY A 84 -2.25 0.09 -4.64
C GLY A 84 -1.18 0.54 -5.60
N ASP A 85 -1.44 0.52 -6.89
CA ASP A 85 -0.62 1.33 -7.78
C ASP A 85 -1.02 2.79 -7.60
N THR A 86 -0.09 3.72 -7.79
CA THR A 86 -0.38 5.15 -7.87
C THR A 86 -1.12 5.55 -9.16
N LEU A 87 -1.89 4.63 -9.76
CA LEU A 87 -2.73 4.74 -10.96
C LEU A 87 -3.90 5.75 -10.86
N PHE A 88 -3.77 6.82 -10.06
CA PHE A 88 -4.72 7.94 -10.12
C PHE A 88 -4.62 8.76 -11.42
N ASP A 89 -3.81 8.33 -12.39
CA ASP A 89 -4.01 8.63 -13.80
C ASP A 89 -3.70 7.38 -14.64
N LYS A 90 -4.75 6.62 -14.96
CA LYS A 90 -4.65 5.42 -15.80
C LYS A 90 -4.33 5.87 -17.23
N LYS A 91 -3.10 5.60 -17.73
CA LYS A 91 -2.95 5.48 -19.19
C LYS A 91 -3.61 4.16 -19.62
N PRO A 92 -4.42 4.12 -20.69
CA PRO A 92 -5.23 2.93 -21.02
C PRO A 92 -4.44 1.67 -21.42
N ASN A 93 -3.11 1.72 -21.54
CA ASN A 93 -2.30 0.71 -22.22
C ASN A 93 -0.94 0.43 -21.53
N MET A 94 -0.92 0.15 -20.23
CA MET A 94 0.31 -0.36 -19.58
C MET A 94 0.38 -1.88 -19.72
N ALA A 95 1.37 -2.34 -20.49
CA ALA A 95 1.67 -3.77 -20.66
C ALA A 95 2.22 -4.37 -19.35
N PRO A 96 1.97 -5.67 -19.08
CA PRO A 96 2.36 -6.36 -17.84
C PRO A 96 3.88 -6.43 -17.57
N ASN A 97 4.71 -5.89 -18.47
CA ASN A 97 6.15 -6.09 -18.46
C ASN A 97 6.95 -4.84 -18.02
N MET A 98 6.32 -3.88 -17.34
CA MET A 98 7.01 -2.66 -16.87
C MET A 98 7.56 -2.77 -15.43
N PHE A 99 7.53 -3.95 -14.81
CA PHE A 99 8.41 -4.22 -13.67
C PHE A 99 9.81 -4.56 -14.21
N SER A 100 10.52 -3.55 -14.73
CA SER A 100 11.96 -3.67 -14.91
C SER A 100 12.61 -3.65 -13.52
N PRO A 101 13.59 -4.52 -13.20
CA PRO A 101 14.14 -4.68 -11.84
C PRO A 101 14.90 -3.47 -11.25
N ILE A 102 14.88 -2.30 -11.90
CA ILE A 102 15.84 -1.24 -11.64
C ILE A 102 15.12 -0.11 -10.90
N GLU A 103 15.35 -0.04 -9.58
CA GLU A 103 15.00 1.07 -8.67
C GLU A 103 13.53 1.50 -8.69
N ASN A 104 12.69 0.84 -7.87
CA ASN A 104 11.30 1.21 -7.72
C ASN A 104 11.11 2.08 -6.48
N LYS A 105 10.66 3.31 -6.67
CA LYS A 105 10.15 4.13 -5.56
C LYS A 105 8.84 3.51 -5.05
N SER A 106 8.77 3.23 -3.76
CA SER A 106 7.60 2.66 -3.08
C SER A 106 7.05 3.58 -1.99
N PHE A 107 5.74 3.51 -1.79
CA PHE A 107 5.02 4.02 -0.63
C PHE A 107 4.71 2.83 0.28
N THR A 108 5.06 2.92 1.55
CA THR A 108 4.67 1.92 2.54
C THR A 108 4.03 2.63 3.71
N ILE A 109 2.86 2.15 4.12
CA ILE A 109 2.20 2.58 5.34
C ILE A 109 2.81 1.76 6.48
N ASN A 110 3.65 2.41 7.29
CA ASN A 110 4.45 1.74 8.31
C ASN A 110 3.95 2.01 9.73
N TYR A 111 3.90 0.95 10.52
CA TYR A 111 3.55 0.98 11.94
C TYR A 111 4.73 1.51 12.75
N TYR A 112 4.75 2.81 13.02
CA TYR A 112 5.86 3.44 13.76
C TYR A 112 6.11 2.83 15.16
N ASN A 113 5.11 2.13 15.73
CA ASN A 113 5.16 1.60 17.10
C ASN A 113 4.82 0.10 17.24
N ASN A 114 4.77 -0.67 16.16
CA ASN A 114 4.35 -2.08 16.24
C ASN A 114 5.36 -3.00 15.55
N LYS A 115 6.22 -3.64 16.35
CA LYS A 115 7.14 -4.74 15.97
C LYS A 115 6.46 -5.96 15.31
N ASN A 116 5.15 -5.90 15.08
CA ASN A 116 4.35 -6.94 14.44
C ASN A 116 4.31 -6.83 12.91
N PHE A 117 4.77 -5.71 12.36
CA PHE A 117 5.06 -5.54 10.94
C PHE A 117 6.45 -4.91 10.74
N ASP A 118 7.42 -5.33 11.57
CA ASP A 118 8.81 -5.20 11.18
C ASP A 118 9.03 -6.18 10.03
N ILE A 119 8.82 -5.68 8.81
CA ILE A 119 9.62 -6.20 7.72
C ILE A 119 10.96 -5.49 7.88
N ASP A 120 11.79 -5.97 8.81
CA ASP A 120 13.17 -5.48 9.01
C ASP A 120 13.87 -5.38 7.66
N MET A 121 13.64 -6.35 6.78
CA MET A 121 14.10 -6.34 5.39
C MET A 121 13.72 -5.06 4.62
N LEU A 122 12.49 -4.52 4.73
CA LEU A 122 12.14 -3.26 4.06
C LEU A 122 12.81 -2.06 4.73
N SER A 123 12.92 -2.09 6.07
CA SER A 123 13.46 -0.97 6.83
C SER A 123 14.99 -0.85 6.74
N GLU A 124 15.67 -1.97 6.52
CA GLU A 124 17.11 -2.12 6.34
C GLU A 124 17.56 -1.82 4.89
N ASN A 125 16.71 -2.12 3.91
CA ASN A 125 17.05 -1.98 2.48
C ASN A 125 16.44 -0.74 1.81
N ARG A 126 15.80 0.16 2.57
CA ARG A 126 15.25 1.42 2.04
C ARG A 126 16.33 2.48 1.87
N GLU A 127 16.21 3.25 0.81
CA GLU A 127 17.02 4.44 0.56
C GLU A 127 16.13 5.68 0.40
N ASN A 128 16.69 6.88 0.60
CA ASN A 128 15.99 8.14 0.37
C ASN A 128 14.62 8.28 1.09
N LEU A 129 14.57 7.81 2.35
CA LEU A 129 13.35 7.82 3.16
C LEU A 129 12.78 9.24 3.33
N VAL A 130 11.51 9.39 2.99
CA VAL A 130 10.69 10.55 3.31
C VAL A 130 9.46 10.13 4.08
N ILE A 131 9.30 10.69 5.27
CA ILE A 131 8.12 10.51 6.10
C ILE A 131 7.08 11.56 5.70
N LEU A 132 5.86 11.12 5.43
CA LEU A 132 4.71 11.98 5.14
C LEU A 132 3.86 12.18 6.41
N ASP A 133 2.58 12.52 6.24
CA ASP A 133 1.63 12.65 7.35
C ASP A 133 1.08 11.28 7.79
N THR A 134 0.16 11.32 8.75
CA THR A 134 -0.56 10.13 9.21
C THR A 134 -1.47 9.56 8.11
N ASP A 135 -1.60 8.24 8.11
CA ASP A 135 -2.39 7.45 7.16
C ASP A 135 -3.83 7.96 7.01
N TYR A 136 -4.54 8.19 8.11
CA TYR A 136 -5.92 8.66 8.07
C TYR A 136 -6.05 10.05 7.44
N LYS A 137 -5.07 10.94 7.64
CA LYS A 137 -5.09 12.27 7.01
C LYS A 137 -4.79 12.19 5.52
N ILE A 138 -3.87 11.32 5.12
CA ILE A 138 -3.57 11.10 3.70
C ILE A 138 -4.80 10.55 2.97
N VAL A 139 -5.46 9.54 3.54
CA VAL A 139 -6.71 9.00 2.99
C VAL A 139 -7.82 10.06 3.01
N GLN A 140 -7.97 10.81 4.09
CA GLN A 140 -8.96 11.89 4.19
C GLN A 140 -8.74 12.97 3.13
N ASN A 141 -7.50 13.43 2.94
CA ASN A 141 -7.15 14.45 1.95
C ASN A 141 -7.38 13.94 0.53
N HIS A 142 -7.05 12.67 0.27
CA HIS A 142 -7.39 12.00 -0.97
C HIS A 142 -8.91 11.99 -1.20
N MET A 143 -9.69 11.56 -0.21
CA MET A 143 -11.14 11.49 -0.31
C MET A 143 -11.78 12.86 -0.56
N ARG A 144 -11.32 13.90 0.14
CA ARG A 144 -11.78 15.28 -0.07
C ARG A 144 -11.44 15.82 -1.45
N LYS A 145 -10.26 15.48 -1.98
CA LYS A 145 -9.81 15.95 -3.29
C LYS A 145 -10.63 15.38 -4.44
N TYR A 146 -10.98 14.09 -4.38
CA TYR A 146 -11.67 13.40 -5.47
C TYR A 146 -13.18 13.23 -5.23
N GLY A 147 -13.67 13.55 -4.04
CA GLY A 147 -15.10 13.54 -3.71
C GLY A 147 -15.65 12.11 -3.63
N THR A 148 -16.43 11.71 -4.64
CA THR A 148 -17.03 10.37 -4.68
C THR A 148 -16.01 9.33 -5.15
N HIS A 149 -15.89 8.25 -4.38
CA HIS A 149 -14.98 7.15 -4.68
C HIS A 149 -15.77 5.88 -4.98
N PHE A 150 -15.39 5.21 -6.07
CA PHE A 150 -15.85 3.88 -6.40
C PHE A 150 -14.70 2.91 -6.14
N GLN A 151 -14.96 1.89 -5.35
CA GLN A 151 -14.01 0.80 -5.10
C GLN A 151 -14.49 -0.44 -5.80
N ASP A 152 -13.57 -1.16 -6.45
CA ASP A 152 -13.83 -2.44 -7.08
C ASP A 152 -12.68 -3.41 -6.78
N ILE A 153 -12.97 -4.71 -6.89
CA ILE A 153 -11.96 -5.76 -6.86
C ILE A 153 -11.44 -5.89 -8.30
N ASP A 154 -10.32 -5.25 -8.58
CA ASP A 154 -9.76 -5.11 -9.94
C ASP A 154 -8.70 -6.18 -10.28
N GLY A 155 -8.59 -7.23 -9.46
CA GLY A 155 -7.71 -8.37 -9.73
C GLY A 155 -6.22 -8.12 -9.44
N ARG A 156 -5.85 -7.06 -8.71
CA ARG A 156 -4.45 -6.80 -8.29
C ARG A 156 -3.79 -7.94 -7.53
N ILE A 157 -4.58 -8.77 -6.84
CA ILE A 157 -4.11 -9.95 -6.13
C ILE A 157 -5.01 -11.12 -6.52
N GLN A 158 -4.40 -12.22 -6.96
CA GLN A 158 -5.08 -13.48 -7.21
C GLN A 158 -4.40 -14.59 -6.41
N ILE A 159 -5.13 -15.24 -5.52
CA ILE A 159 -4.67 -16.43 -4.79
C ILE A 159 -5.21 -17.64 -5.56
N VAL A 160 -4.30 -18.53 -5.97
CA VAL A 160 -4.61 -19.77 -6.70
C VAL A 160 -4.32 -20.95 -5.78
N TYR A 161 -5.27 -21.88 -5.71
CA TYR A 161 -5.21 -23.10 -4.88
C TYR A 161 -4.89 -24.33 -5.72
#